data_AF-A0A2R6S533-F1
#
_entry.id   AF-A0A2R6S533-F1
#
_cell.length_a   1.000
_cell.length_b   1.000
_cell.length_c   1.000
_cell.angle_alpha   90.00
_cell.angle_beta   90.00
_cell.angle_gamma   90.00
#
_symmetry.space_group_name_H-M   'P 1'
#
loop_
_entity.id
_entity.type
_entity.pdbx_description
1 polymer ?
#
loop_
_entity_poly.entity_id
_entity_poly.type
_entity_poly.pdbx_seq_one_letter_code
_entity_poly.pdbx_strand_id
1 'polypeptide(L)' 'MSSSIAYITSKANFTQVSPDVPITKQRNPEKVDPPDVFEENKKELVTDLMVKAKQIELLIDSLPVPEPEEAQVKTLIQG' A
#
# COMPACT_ATOMS: atom_id res chain seq x y z
N MET A 1 0.27 -3.69 -0.24
CA MET A 1 -1.18 -3.40 -0.27
C MET A 1 -1.97 -4.16 0.78
N SER A 2 -1.85 -5.49 0.90
CA SER A 2 -2.55 -6.26 1.94
C SER A 2 -2.25 -5.77 3.37
N SER A 3 -0.99 -5.42 3.63
CA SER A 3 -0.55 -4.82 4.90
C SER A 3 -1.25 -3.50 5.23
N SER A 4 -1.40 -2.60 4.25
CA SER A 4 -2.10 -1.31 4.42
C SER A 4 -3.58 -1.52 4.76
N ILE A 5 -4.25 -2.48 4.11
CA ILE A 5 -5.64 -2.83 4.41
C ILE A 5 -5.74 -3.45 5.81
N ALA A 6 -4.83 -4.36 6.16
CA ALA A 6 -4.78 -4.96 7.49
C ALA A 6 -4.58 -3.90 8.59
N TYR A 7 -3.72 -2.91 8.35
CA TYR A 7 -3.53 -1.78 9.25
C TYR A 7 -4.83 -0.97 9.43
N ILE A 8 -5.43 -0.49 8.34
CA ILE A 8 -6.66 0.32 8.39
C ILE A 8 -7.78 -0.44 9.12
N THR A 9 -7.98 -1.72 8.79
CA THR A 9 -9.05 -2.53 9.36
C THR A 9 -8.80 -2.94 10.81
N SER A 10 -7.55 -3.03 11.26
CA SER A 10 -7.19 -3.39 12.64
C SER A 10 -7.11 -2.19 13.58
N LYS A 11 -6.74 -1.00 13.08
CA LYS A 11 -6.51 0.20 13.89
C LYS A 11 -7.67 1.19 13.93
N ALA A 12 -8.64 1.10 13.03
CA ALA A 12 -9.84 1.93 13.05
C ALA A 12 -10.76 1.63 14.25
N ASN A 13 -11.44 2.66 14.77
CA ASN A 13 -12.48 2.54 15.79
C ASN A 13 -13.87 2.85 15.25
N PHE A 14 -14.90 2.60 16.04
CA PHE A 14 -16.27 3.02 15.73
C PHE A 14 -16.40 4.54 15.85
N THR A 15 -17.14 5.14 14.91
CA THR A 15 -17.45 6.57 14.90
C THR A 15 -18.96 6.75 15.02
N GLN A 16 -19.40 7.60 15.95
CA GLN A 16 -20.82 7.90 16.15
C GLN A 16 -21.31 8.74 14.96
N VAL A 17 -22.17 8.17 14.12
CA VAL A 17 -22.68 8.85 12.90
C VAL A 17 -24.13 9.32 13.02
N SER A 18 -24.94 8.70 13.86
CA SER A 18 -26.32 9.10 14.14
C SER A 18 -26.57 9.11 15.64
N PRO A 19 -27.13 10.17 16.23
CA PRO A 19 -27.41 10.21 17.66
C PRO A 19 -28.45 9.16 18.10
N ASP A 20 -29.30 8.69 17.20
CA ASP A 20 -30.38 7.74 17.50
C ASP A 20 -29.88 6.29 17.64
N VAL A 21 -28.67 5.99 17.16
CA VAL A 21 -28.10 4.64 17.17
C VAL A 21 -26.82 4.64 18.02
N PRO A 22 -26.90 4.30 19.31
CA PRO A 22 -25.74 4.35 20.20
C PRO A 22 -24.72 3.26 19.84
N ILE A 23 -23.44 3.60 19.90
CA ILE A 23 -22.36 2.61 19.85
C ILE A 23 -22.35 1.81 21.16
N THR A 24 -22.64 0.52 21.08
CA THR A 24 -22.70 -0.40 22.23
C THR A 24 -21.44 -1.23 22.43
N LYS A 25 -20.48 -1.15 21.51
CA LYS A 25 -19.21 -1.88 21.56
C LYS A 25 -18.05 -0.95 21.27
N GLN A 26 -16.97 -1.11 22.02
CA GLN A 26 -15.71 -0.41 21.75
C GLN A 26 -14.62 -1.45 21.47
N ARG A 27 -13.70 -1.11 20.58
CA ARG A 27 -12.47 -1.91 20.40
C ARG A 27 -11.54 -1.71 21.59
N ASN A 28 -10.62 -2.67 21.79
CA ASN A 28 -9.57 -2.53 22.79
C ASN A 28 -8.78 -1.22 22.51
N PRO A 29 -8.72 -0.26 23.45
CA PRO A 29 -8.01 1.01 23.29
C PRO A 29 -6.54 0.85 22.91
N GLU A 30 -5.87 -0.21 23.37
CA GLU A 30 -4.46 -0.48 23.04
C GLU A 30 -4.25 -0.90 21.57
N LYS A 31 -5.33 -1.33 20.90
CA LYS A 31 -5.30 -1.79 19.50
C LYS A 31 -5.83 -0.74 18.53
N VAL A 32 -6.26 0.41 19.02
CA VAL A 32 -6.80 1.51 18.23
C VAL A 32 -5.81 2.65 18.26
N ASP A 33 -5.54 3.25 17.11
CA ASP A 33 -4.69 4.43 17.08
C ASP A 33 -5.54 5.68 17.38
N PRO A 34 -4.98 6.68 18.09
CA PRO A 34 -5.62 7.98 18.25
C PRO A 34 -6.04 8.60 16.90
N PRO A 35 -7.15 9.37 16.83
CA PRO A 35 -7.65 9.87 15.55
C PRO A 35 -6.63 10.66 14.73
N ASP A 36 -5.84 11.51 15.37
CA ASP A 36 -4.76 12.29 14.76
C ASP A 36 -3.66 11.39 14.18
N VAL A 37 -3.20 10.41 14.96
CA VAL A 37 -2.20 9.42 14.52
C VAL A 37 -2.73 8.58 13.36
N PHE A 38 -3.99 8.14 13.44
CA PHE A 38 -4.62 7.34 12.40
C PHE A 38 -4.79 8.11 11.07
N GLU A 39 -5.15 9.40 11.14
CA GLU A 39 -5.21 10.26 9.95
C GLU A 39 -3.85 10.48 9.30
N GLU A 40 -2.81 10.75 10.10
CA GLU A 40 -1.45 10.91 9.56
C GLU A 40 -0.92 9.62 8.94
N ASN A 41 -1.10 8.48 9.60
CA ASN A 41 -0.68 7.18 9.07
C ASN A 41 -1.43 6.83 7.76
N LYS A 42 -2.71 7.21 7.62
CA LYS A 42 -3.42 7.06 6.33
C LYS A 42 -2.78 7.90 5.22
N LYS A 43 -2.40 9.14 5.49
CA LYS A 43 -1.72 9.99 4.49
C LYS A 43 -0.37 9.41 4.09
N GLU A 44 0.40 8.91 5.04
CA GLU A 44 1.65 8.21 4.79
C GLU A 44 1.43 7.00 3.87
N LEU A 45 0.47 6.13 4.20
CA LEU A 45 0.17 4.95 3.38
C LEU A 45 -0.22 5.29 1.94
N VAL A 46 -0.96 6.39 1.72
CA VAL A 46 -1.28 6.86 0.36
C VAL A 46 -0.03 7.40 -0.33
N THR A 47 0.80 8.15 0.38
CA THR A 47 2.05 8.71 -0.16
C THR A 47 2.98 7.60 -0.61
N ASP A 48 3.19 6.58 0.24
CA ASP A 48 4.03 5.42 -0.05
C ASP A 48 3.53 4.66 -1.28
N LEU A 49 2.21 4.46 -1.39
CA LEU A 49 1.61 3.82 -2.54
C LEU A 49 1.91 4.59 -3.83
N MET A 50 1.72 5.91 -3.81
CA MET A 50 1.96 6.76 -4.97
C MET A 50 3.44 6.77 -5.37
N VAL A 51 4.36 6.82 -4.39
CA VAL A 51 5.80 6.75 -4.63
C VAL A 51 6.17 5.41 -5.26
N LYS A 52 5.64 4.29 -4.73
CA LYS A 52 5.91 2.96 -5.27
C LYS A 52 5.36 2.78 -6.69
N ALA A 53 4.18 3.32 -6.98
CA ALA A 53 3.63 3.31 -8.33
C ALA A 53 4.55 4.03 -9.33
N LYS A 54 5.00 5.25 -8.99
CA LYS A 54 5.95 6.01 -9.83
C LYS A 54 7.29 5.31 -10.00
N GLN A 55 7.80 4.66 -8.94
CA GLN A 55 9.03 3.89 -9.03
C GLN A 55 8.89 2.72 -10.01
N ILE A 56 7.73 2.04 -10.01
CA ILE A 56 7.46 0.96 -10.96
C ILE A 56 7.41 1.50 -12.40
N GLU A 57 6.74 2.63 -12.63
CA GLU A 57 6.71 3.28 -13.95
C GLU A 57 8.13 3.58 -14.46
N LEU A 58 8.96 4.23 -13.63
CA LEU A 58 10.35 4.51 -13.98
C LEU A 58 11.17 3.25 -14.26
N LEU A 59 10.95 2.18 -13.49
CA LEU A 59 11.65 0.91 -13.70
C LEU A 59 11.25 0.27 -15.03
N ILE A 60 9.96 0.27 -15.36
CA ILE A 60 9.43 -0.23 -16.64
C ILE A 60 10.06 0.54 -17.80
N ASP A 61 10.10 1.86 -17.72
CA ASP A 61 10.69 2.72 -18.76
C ASP A 61 12.21 2.51 -18.90
N SER A 62 12.88 2.10 -17.81
CA SER A 62 14.31 1.80 -17.80
C SER A 62 14.66 0.40 -18.30
N LEU A 63 13.66 -0.47 -18.55
CA LEU A 63 13.92 -1.82 -19.03
C LEU A 63 14.60 -1.77 -20.40
N PRO A 64 15.67 -2.56 -20.62
CA PRO A 64 16.26 -2.67 -21.94
C PRO A 64 15.24 -3.24 -22.92
N VAL A 65 15.33 -2.81 -24.18
CA VAL A 65 14.50 -3.37 -25.25
C VAL A 65 14.77 -4.88 -25.32
N PRO A 66 13.73 -5.73 -25.28
CA PRO A 66 13.94 -7.17 -25.38
C PRO A 66 14.55 -7.50 -26.74
N GLU A 67 15.73 -8.11 -26.73
CA GLU A 67 16.37 -8.63 -27.93
C GLU A 67 15.59 -9.84 -28.45
N PRO A 68 15.59 -10.10 -29.79
CA PRO A 68 15.05 -11.35 -30.34
C PRO A 68 15.72 -12.58 -29.73
N GLU A 69 14.96 -13.66 -29.54
CA GLU A 69 15.45 -14.89 -28.91
C GLU A 69 16.70 -15.44 -29.60
N GLU A 70 16.79 -15.39 -30.93
CA GLU A 70 17.96 -15.88 -31.65
C GLU A 70 19.24 -15.05 -31.38
N ALA A 71 19.08 -13.75 -31.12
CA ALA A 71 20.19 -12.88 -30.73
C ALA A 71 20.64 -13.21 -29.29
N GLN A 72 19.69 -13.37 -28.36
CA GLN A 72 19.97 -13.76 -26.98
C GLN A 72 20.70 -15.10 -26.90
N VAL A 73 20.25 -16.10 -27.67
CA VAL A 73 20.86 -17.44 -27.72
C VAL A 73 22.30 -17.36 -28.24
N LYS A 74 22.58 -16.56 -29.27
CA LYS A 74 23.96 -16.38 -29.76
C LYS A 74 24.88 -15.78 -28.70
N THR A 75 24.41 -14.77 -27.97
CA THR A 75 25.18 -14.13 -26.89
C THR A 75 25.48 -15.11 -25.75
N LEU A 76 24.53 -15.98 -25.41
CA LEU A 76 24.67 -17.00 -24.36
C LEU A 76 25.63 -18.15 -24.73
N ILE A 77 25.76 -18.50 -26.01
CA ILE A 77 26.64 -19.60 -26.47
C ILE A 77 28.08 -19.10 -26.71
N GLN A 78 28.28 -17.80 -26.91
CA GLN A 78 29.58 -17.19 -27.22
C GLN A 78 30.32 -16.58 -26.02
N GLY A 79 29.65 -16.41 -24.87
CA GLY A 79 30.25 -15.98 -23.60
C GLY A 79 30.63 -17.14 -22.71
#